data_AF-A0A9P6MA97-F1
#
_entry.id   AF-A0A9P6MA97-F1
#
_cell.length_a   1.000
_cell.length_b   1.000
_cell.length_c   1.000
_cell.angle_alpha   90.00
_cell.angle_beta   90.00
_cell.angle_gamma   90.00
#
_symmetry.space_group_name_H-M   'P 1'
#
loop_
_entity.id
_entity.type
_entity.pdbx_description
1 polymer ?
#
loop_
_entity_poly.entity_id
_entity_poly.type
_entity_poly.pdbx_seq_one_letter_code
_entity_poly.pdbx_strand_id
1 'polypeptide(L)'
;MTSRRSSARKPTSANSKRPQKPTSAIDMQVKTSGIQDALQAAADTTANSLYNNKTRTSYHYYVKRGKEFLASLEDAELSSAFDVLGKSTPTALIAFVAHKCDLVDTSYKTAEAIHSSFKQHFRDHLKCQGDFWRQDVNGQWIGNPVHDQQFDNYMTSLKKQCGRSNIARHRLSMSYTDLSVIMEYLQRPEVASQGESICLFFQEFAATAFTTTGTRSYYAFKGGI
;
A
#
# COMPACT_ATOMS: atom_id res chain seq x y z
N MET A 1 4.74 71.43 14.66
CA MET A 1 3.49 71.18 13.90
C MET A 1 3.42 69.67 13.63
N THR A 2 2.84 68.91 14.57
CA THR A 2 1.53 68.20 14.43
C THR A 2 1.55 67.13 13.33
N SER A 3 1.25 65.85 13.54
CA SER A 3 0.59 65.13 14.63
C SER A 3 0.76 63.61 14.39
N ARG A 4 0.98 62.83 15.45
CA ARG A 4 0.84 61.36 15.48
C ARG A 4 -0.64 60.97 15.55
N ARG A 5 -1.04 59.91 14.83
CA ARG A 5 -2.11 58.93 15.18
C ARG A 5 -2.08 57.82 14.12
N SER A 6 -1.61 56.59 14.38
CA SER A 6 -2.23 55.47 15.12
C SER A 6 -3.73 55.26 14.85
N SER A 7 -4.05 54.26 14.03
CA SER A 7 -5.25 53.41 14.14
C SER A 7 -5.10 52.26 13.13
N ALA A 8 -4.79 51.03 13.52
CA ALA A 8 -5.65 50.02 14.15
C ALA A 8 -5.96 48.91 13.13
N ARG A 9 -5.32 47.75 13.32
CA ARG A 9 -5.84 46.46 12.86
C ARG A 9 -7.26 46.32 13.42
N LYS A 10 -8.23 46.04 12.55
CA LYS A 10 -9.46 45.36 12.94
C LYS A 10 -9.63 44.07 12.15
N PRO A 11 -10.13 43.01 12.81
CA PRO A 11 -10.06 41.64 12.32
C PRO A 11 -11.33 41.28 11.54
N THR A 12 -11.17 40.64 10.39
CA THR A 12 -12.32 40.00 9.74
C THR A 12 -12.47 38.59 10.30
N SER A 13 -13.27 38.54 11.36
CA SER A 13 -13.95 37.34 11.83
C SER A 13 -14.84 36.79 10.72
N ALA A 14 -14.47 35.63 10.16
CA ALA A 14 -15.38 34.80 9.38
C ALA A 14 -15.48 33.44 10.10
N ASN A 15 -16.64 33.29 10.71
CA ASN A 15 -17.06 32.27 11.64
C ASN A 15 -17.27 30.93 10.90
N SER A 16 -16.25 30.07 10.84
CA SER A 16 -16.43 28.68 10.42
C SER A 16 -16.54 27.80 11.67
N LYS A 17 -17.78 27.47 12.03
CA LYS A 17 -18.13 26.58 13.13
C LYS A 17 -17.50 25.20 12.90
N ARG A 18 -16.32 24.99 13.46
CA ARG A 18 -15.72 23.69 13.68
C ARG A 18 -16.57 22.97 14.74
N PRO A 19 -17.22 21.83 14.47
CA PRO A 19 -17.94 21.11 15.50
C PRO A 19 -16.92 20.64 16.55
N GLN A 20 -17.08 21.16 17.77
CA GLN A 20 -16.31 20.71 18.92
C GLN A 20 -16.72 19.27 19.24
N LYS A 21 -15.71 18.40 19.31
CA LYS A 21 -15.85 17.03 19.79
C LYS A 21 -16.12 17.11 21.30
N PRO A 22 -17.24 16.58 21.82
CA PRO A 22 -17.43 16.50 23.26
C PRO A 22 -16.45 15.48 23.83
N THR A 23 -15.58 15.94 24.71
CA THR A 23 -14.83 15.08 25.63
C THR A 23 -15.84 14.56 26.66
N SER A 24 -16.40 13.38 26.42
CA SER A 24 -17.10 12.61 27.44
C SER A 24 -16.29 11.36 27.73
N ALA A 25 -16.05 11.15 29.03
CA ALA A 25 -15.35 10.02 29.61
C ALA A 25 -15.68 8.70 28.90
N ILE A 26 -14.63 7.98 28.49
CA ILE A 26 -14.74 6.59 28.06
C ILE A 26 -14.91 5.78 29.34
N ASP A 27 -16.16 5.64 29.75
CA ASP A 27 -16.55 4.63 30.72
C ASP A 27 -16.60 3.29 29.95
N MET A 28 -15.65 2.41 30.26
CA MET A 28 -15.58 1.05 29.70
C MET A 28 -16.75 0.23 30.27
N GLN A 29 -17.95 0.40 29.71
CA GLN A 29 -18.99 -0.61 29.81
C GLN A 29 -18.89 -1.53 28.60
N VAL A 30 -18.17 -2.64 28.79
CA VAL A 30 -18.31 -3.84 27.96
C VAL A 30 -19.73 -4.36 28.19
N LYS A 31 -20.71 -3.79 27.48
CA LYS A 31 -21.98 -4.47 27.26
C LYS A 31 -21.64 -5.66 26.38
N THR A 32 -21.76 -6.85 26.94
CA THR A 32 -21.78 -8.11 26.19
C THR A 32 -23.02 -8.08 25.30
N SER A 33 -22.94 -7.38 24.17
CA SER A 33 -23.84 -7.56 23.04
C SER A 33 -23.68 -9.02 22.64
N GLY A 34 -24.78 -9.79 22.71
CA GLY A 34 -24.73 -11.22 22.45
C GLY A 34 -24.13 -11.49 21.07
N ILE A 35 -23.65 -12.71 20.84
CA ILE A 35 -23.09 -13.12 19.54
C ILE A 35 -24.06 -12.76 18.38
N GLN A 36 -25.38 -12.80 18.64
CA GLN A 36 -26.41 -12.40 17.69
C GLN A 36 -26.39 -10.91 17.32
N ASP A 37 -26.16 -10.01 18.27
CA ASP A 37 -26.06 -8.57 18.00
C ASP A 37 -24.81 -8.25 17.17
N ALA A 38 -23.70 -8.94 17.44
CA ALA A 38 -22.48 -8.82 16.66
C ALA A 38 -22.67 -9.37 15.22
N LEU A 39 -23.39 -10.48 15.07
CA LEU A 39 -23.74 -11.05 13.76
C LEU A 39 -24.68 -10.12 12.97
N GLN A 40 -25.67 -9.52 13.63
CA GLN A 40 -26.59 -8.58 13.00
C GLN A 40 -25.84 -7.31 12.57
N ALA A 41 -24.99 -6.74 13.43
CA ALA A 41 -24.15 -5.60 13.08
C ALA A 41 -23.20 -5.90 11.91
N ALA A 42 -22.66 -7.11 11.84
CA ALA A 42 -21.84 -7.56 10.70
C ALA A 42 -22.67 -7.68 9.41
N ALA A 43 -23.89 -8.21 9.49
CA ALA A 43 -24.82 -8.30 8.36
C ALA A 43 -25.21 -6.90 7.84
N ASP A 44 -25.56 -5.98 8.74
CA ASP A 44 -25.93 -4.61 8.40
C ASP A 44 -24.76 -3.83 7.79
N THR A 45 -23.53 -4.03 8.32
CA THR A 45 -22.31 -3.44 7.76
C THR A 45 -22.03 -3.97 6.35
N THR A 46 -22.23 -5.27 6.14
CA THR A 46 -22.05 -5.91 4.82
C THR A 46 -23.06 -5.39 3.82
N ALA A 47 -24.35 -5.30 4.21
CA ALA A 47 -25.41 -4.73 3.38
C ALA A 47 -25.11 -3.26 3.02
N ASN A 48 -24.74 -2.44 4.01
CA ASN A 48 -24.38 -1.04 3.78
C ASN A 48 -23.17 -0.89 2.84
N SER A 49 -22.16 -1.76 2.93
CA SER A 49 -21.03 -1.77 2.00
C SER A 49 -21.44 -2.10 0.56
N LEU A 50 -22.39 -3.03 0.37
CA LEU A 50 -22.90 -3.43 -0.95
C LEU A 50 -23.71 -2.30 -1.64
N TYR A 51 -24.47 -1.54 -0.86
CA TYR A 51 -25.30 -0.42 -1.36
C TYR A 51 -24.58 0.93 -1.35
N ASN A 52 -23.33 1.01 -0.88
CA ASN A 52 -22.61 2.27 -0.84
C ASN A 52 -22.12 2.70 -2.23
N ASN A 53 -22.78 3.72 -2.79
CA ASN A 53 -22.42 4.34 -4.06
C ASN A 53 -20.97 4.81 -4.12
N LYS A 54 -20.40 5.29 -3.00
CA LYS A 54 -19.00 5.74 -2.95
C LYS A 54 -18.02 4.59 -3.20
N THR A 55 -18.31 3.41 -2.66
CA THR A 55 -17.49 2.20 -2.85
C THR A 55 -17.59 1.71 -4.29
N ARG A 56 -18.80 1.71 -4.88
CA ARG A 56 -19.01 1.35 -6.30
C ARG A 56 -18.26 2.28 -7.25
N THR A 57 -18.33 3.60 -7.03
CA THR A 57 -17.60 4.59 -7.83
C THR A 57 -16.09 4.44 -7.69
N SER A 58 -15.60 4.15 -6.48
CA SER A 58 -14.19 3.87 -6.22
C SER A 58 -13.70 2.61 -6.95
N TYR A 59 -14.50 1.54 -6.97
CA TYR A 59 -14.13 0.30 -7.67
C TYR A 59 -14.10 0.49 -9.18
N HIS A 60 -15.11 1.16 -9.74
CA HIS A 60 -15.13 1.51 -11.16
C HIS A 60 -13.91 2.33 -11.56
N TYR A 61 -13.45 3.23 -10.69
CA TYR A 61 -12.26 4.04 -10.93
C TYR A 61 -10.98 3.22 -11.07
N TYR A 62 -10.77 2.21 -10.21
CA TYR A 62 -9.60 1.33 -10.32
C TYR A 62 -9.62 0.49 -11.59
N VAL A 63 -10.79 -0.02 -11.98
CA VAL A 63 -10.95 -0.79 -13.22
C VAL A 63 -10.66 0.09 -14.44
N LYS A 64 -11.24 1.30 -14.49
CA LYS A 64 -11.01 2.26 -15.57
C LYS A 64 -9.51 2.56 -15.75
N ARG A 65 -8.82 2.87 -14.64
CA ARG A 65 -7.38 3.13 -14.66
C ARG A 65 -6.54 1.92 -15.04
N GLY A 66 -6.99 0.72 -14.67
CA GLY A 66 -6.36 -0.53 -15.10
C GLY A 66 -6.40 -0.67 -16.61
N LYS A 67 -7.57 -0.43 -17.23
CA LYS A 67 -7.73 -0.48 -18.69
C LYS A 67 -6.90 0.59 -19.40
N GLU A 68 -6.92 1.82 -18.90
CA GLU A 68 -6.08 2.92 -19.43
C GLU A 68 -4.59 2.57 -19.37
N PHE A 69 -4.13 1.93 -18.28
CA PHE A 69 -2.75 1.48 -18.15
C PHE A 69 -2.41 0.39 -19.17
N LEU A 70 -3.24 -0.65 -19.32
CA LEU A 70 -2.95 -1.72 -20.29
C LEU A 70 -2.99 -1.22 -21.74
N ALA A 71 -3.88 -0.29 -22.06
CA ALA A 71 -3.92 0.36 -23.37
C ALA A 71 -2.64 1.16 -23.68
N SER A 72 -1.87 1.56 -22.66
CA SER A 72 -0.61 2.30 -22.83
C SER A 72 0.62 1.41 -23.06
N LEU A 73 0.51 0.08 -22.87
CA LEU A 73 1.67 -0.83 -22.92
C LEU A 73 2.05 -1.31 -24.33
N GLU A 74 1.36 -0.86 -25.38
CA GLU A 74 1.54 -1.31 -26.78
C GLU A 74 1.47 -2.84 -27.00
N ASP A 75 0.98 -3.59 -26.01
CA ASP A 75 0.77 -5.03 -26.07
C ASP A 75 -0.70 -5.34 -26.32
N ALA A 76 -0.99 -5.87 -27.50
CA ALA A 76 -2.36 -6.16 -27.92
C ALA A 76 -3.04 -7.20 -27.03
N GLU A 77 -2.34 -8.23 -26.57
CA GLU A 77 -2.91 -9.28 -25.71
C GLU A 77 -3.22 -8.76 -24.30
N LEU A 78 -2.38 -7.87 -23.78
CA LEU A 78 -2.62 -7.25 -22.48
C LEU A 78 -3.70 -6.16 -22.55
N SER A 79 -3.76 -5.39 -23.64
CA SER A 79 -4.69 -4.26 -23.78
C SER A 79 -6.16 -4.65 -23.57
N SER A 80 -6.56 -5.85 -24.03
CA SER A 80 -7.92 -6.39 -23.90
C SER A 80 -8.09 -7.36 -22.74
N ALA A 81 -7.05 -7.62 -21.93
CA ALA A 81 -7.04 -8.71 -20.95
C ALA A 81 -8.07 -8.57 -19.82
N PHE A 82 -8.60 -7.35 -19.60
CA PHE A 82 -9.67 -7.10 -18.62
C PHE A 82 -11.09 -7.13 -19.21
N ASP A 83 -11.21 -7.13 -20.55
CA ASP A 83 -12.48 -7.22 -21.26
C ASP A 83 -12.75 -8.64 -21.76
N VAL A 84 -11.70 -9.34 -22.18
CA VAL A 84 -11.74 -10.73 -22.63
C VAL A 84 -10.87 -11.57 -21.71
N LEU A 85 -11.50 -12.50 -21.01
CA LEU A 85 -10.80 -13.43 -20.12
C LEU A 85 -9.85 -14.32 -20.90
N GLY A 86 -8.60 -14.37 -20.47
CA GLY A 86 -7.60 -15.23 -21.06
C GLY A 86 -6.45 -15.53 -20.12
N LYS A 87 -5.46 -16.24 -20.65
CA LYS A 87 -4.24 -16.60 -19.92
C LYS A 87 -3.48 -15.38 -19.42
N SER A 88 -3.55 -14.26 -20.15
CA SER A 88 -2.86 -13.01 -19.83
C SER A 88 -3.55 -12.18 -18.74
N THR A 89 -4.81 -12.48 -18.39
CA THR A 89 -5.59 -11.67 -17.42
C THR A 89 -4.94 -11.60 -16.03
N PRO A 90 -4.47 -12.70 -15.41
CA PRO A 90 -3.73 -12.62 -14.16
C PRO A 90 -2.43 -11.83 -14.28
N THR A 91 -1.69 -12.02 -15.38
CA THR A 91 -0.44 -11.28 -15.64
C THR A 91 -0.68 -9.78 -15.76
N ALA A 92 -1.75 -9.38 -16.46
CA ALA A 92 -2.17 -8.00 -16.60
C ALA A 92 -2.55 -7.36 -15.24
N LEU A 93 -3.23 -8.13 -14.37
CA LEU A 93 -3.50 -7.70 -12.98
C LEU A 93 -2.21 -7.46 -12.20
N ILE A 94 -1.27 -8.42 -12.24
CA ILE A 94 0.02 -8.29 -11.57
C ILE A 94 0.74 -7.05 -12.07
N ALA A 95 0.83 -6.85 -13.39
CA ALA A 95 1.48 -5.70 -14.00
C ALA A 95 0.87 -4.37 -13.52
N PHE A 96 -0.47 -4.29 -13.45
CA PHE A 96 -1.14 -3.09 -12.98
C PHE A 96 -0.90 -2.83 -11.49
N VAL A 97 -0.98 -3.86 -10.64
CA VAL A 97 -0.71 -3.73 -9.20
C VAL A 97 0.75 -3.36 -8.97
N ALA A 98 1.69 -3.96 -9.70
CA ALA A 98 3.12 -3.63 -9.63
C ALA A 98 3.39 -2.19 -10.07
N HIS A 99 2.80 -1.73 -11.17
CA HIS A 99 2.91 -0.34 -11.56
C HIS A 99 2.37 0.61 -10.47
N LYS A 100 1.26 0.29 -9.82
CA LYS A 100 0.74 1.13 -8.74
C LYS A 100 1.53 1.06 -7.45
N CYS A 101 1.98 -0.12 -7.02
CA CYS A 101 2.58 -0.31 -5.71
C CYS A 101 4.09 -0.13 -5.74
N ASP A 102 4.77 -0.63 -6.78
CA ASP A 102 6.23 -0.61 -6.86
C ASP A 102 6.76 0.65 -7.57
N LEU A 103 6.07 1.14 -8.61
CA LEU A 103 6.53 2.33 -9.37
C LEU A 103 5.93 3.64 -8.85
N VAL A 104 4.64 3.66 -8.50
CA VAL A 104 3.96 4.85 -7.97
C VAL A 104 4.03 4.92 -6.44
N ASP A 105 4.70 3.95 -5.80
CA ASP A 105 4.89 3.83 -4.34
C ASP A 105 3.58 3.94 -3.53
N THR A 106 2.53 3.26 -4.00
CA THR A 106 1.27 3.21 -3.27
C THR A 106 1.23 2.06 -2.26
N SER A 107 0.57 2.29 -1.13
CA SER A 107 0.51 1.32 -0.05
C SER A 107 -0.22 0.02 -0.45
N TYR A 108 0.03 -1.07 0.29
CA TYR A 108 -0.70 -2.34 0.17
C TYR A 108 -2.24 -2.20 0.26
N LYS A 109 -2.77 -1.17 0.94
CA LYS A 109 -4.21 -0.89 0.94
C LYS A 109 -4.75 -0.59 -0.47
N THR A 110 -3.94 0.03 -1.32
CA THR A 110 -4.27 0.26 -2.73
C THR A 110 -4.32 -1.06 -3.49
N ALA A 111 -3.36 -1.96 -3.24
CA ALA A 111 -3.37 -3.30 -3.83
C ALA A 111 -4.65 -4.08 -3.43
N GLU A 112 -5.06 -4.04 -2.16
CA GLU A 112 -6.31 -4.67 -1.70
C GLU A 112 -7.56 -4.04 -2.33
N ALA A 113 -7.55 -2.71 -2.51
CA ALA A 113 -8.64 -2.01 -3.19
C ALA A 113 -8.72 -2.43 -4.66
N ILE A 114 -7.60 -2.54 -5.38
CA ILE A 114 -7.53 -3.02 -6.76
C ILE A 114 -8.04 -4.47 -6.83
N HIS A 115 -7.51 -5.37 -6.00
CA HIS A 115 -7.95 -6.76 -5.89
C HIS A 115 -9.47 -6.86 -5.72
N SER A 116 -10.04 -6.12 -4.76
CA SER A 116 -11.48 -6.13 -4.49
C SER A 116 -12.30 -5.57 -5.65
N SER A 117 -11.79 -4.52 -6.30
CA SER A 117 -12.45 -3.89 -7.46
C SER A 117 -12.53 -4.84 -8.64
N PHE A 118 -11.44 -5.54 -8.97
CA PHE A 118 -11.40 -6.51 -10.06
C PHE A 118 -12.17 -7.79 -9.73
N LYS A 119 -12.13 -8.26 -8.47
CA LYS A 119 -12.96 -9.39 -8.02
C LYS A 119 -14.44 -9.12 -8.31
N GLN A 120 -14.91 -7.91 -7.99
CA GLN A 120 -16.28 -7.49 -8.28
C GLN A 120 -16.53 -7.28 -9.78
N HIS A 121 -15.61 -6.63 -10.50
CA HIS A 121 -15.76 -6.37 -11.94
C HIS A 121 -15.96 -7.65 -12.75
N PHE A 122 -15.12 -8.66 -12.52
CA PHE A 122 -15.21 -9.93 -13.23
C PHE A 122 -16.47 -10.72 -12.87
N ARG A 123 -16.94 -10.61 -11.63
CA ARG A 123 -18.22 -11.19 -11.21
C ARG A 123 -19.39 -10.54 -11.94
N ASP A 124 -19.42 -9.21 -12.00
CA ASP A 124 -20.57 -8.46 -12.53
C ASP A 124 -20.63 -8.45 -14.05
N HIS A 125 -19.48 -8.29 -14.73
CA HIS A 125 -19.43 -8.08 -16.19
C HIS A 125 -19.13 -9.36 -16.96
N LEU A 126 -18.24 -10.21 -16.42
CA LEU A 126 -17.78 -11.44 -17.09
C LEU A 126 -18.40 -12.70 -16.47
N LYS A 127 -19.28 -12.53 -15.48
CA LYS A 127 -20.01 -13.61 -14.78
C LYS A 127 -19.09 -14.70 -14.22
N CYS A 128 -17.87 -14.33 -13.86
CA CYS A 128 -16.92 -15.22 -13.20
C CYS A 128 -17.47 -15.68 -11.85
N GLN A 129 -17.57 -17.00 -11.64
CA GLN A 129 -18.01 -17.62 -10.40
C GLN A 129 -16.91 -18.51 -9.82
N GLY A 130 -16.88 -18.63 -8.49
CA GLY A 130 -15.92 -19.46 -7.76
C GLY A 130 -14.66 -18.71 -7.31
N ASP A 131 -13.96 -19.32 -6.35
CA ASP A 131 -12.71 -18.80 -5.77
C ASP A 131 -11.48 -19.55 -6.33
N PHE A 132 -11.48 -19.85 -7.63
CA PHE A 132 -10.38 -20.48 -8.34
C PHE A 132 -10.19 -19.83 -9.71
N TRP A 133 -9.07 -20.10 -10.39
CA TRP A 133 -8.84 -19.74 -11.78
C TRP A 133 -8.20 -20.93 -12.50
N ARG A 134 -8.89 -21.53 -13.48
CA ARG A 134 -8.36 -22.67 -14.23
C ARG A 134 -8.99 -22.80 -15.61
N GLN A 135 -8.30 -23.51 -16.48
CA GLN A 135 -8.87 -23.92 -17.77
C GLN A 135 -9.65 -25.23 -17.59
N ASP A 136 -10.85 -25.27 -18.15
CA ASP A 136 -11.68 -26.47 -18.24
C ASP A 136 -11.19 -27.43 -19.32
N VAL A 137 -11.71 -28.66 -19.32
CA VAL A 137 -11.45 -29.69 -20.33
C VAL A 137 -11.78 -29.19 -21.74
N ASN A 138 -12.78 -28.31 -21.86
CA ASN A 138 -13.19 -27.69 -23.12
C ASN A 138 -12.30 -26.52 -23.56
N GLY A 139 -11.21 -26.22 -22.85
CA GLY A 139 -10.33 -25.09 -23.12
C GLY A 139 -10.88 -23.73 -22.68
N GLN A 140 -12.07 -23.67 -22.09
CA GLN A 140 -12.67 -22.45 -21.57
C GLN A 140 -12.11 -22.11 -20.20
N TRP A 141 -11.89 -20.82 -19.94
CA TRP A 141 -11.47 -20.37 -18.62
C TRP A 141 -12.65 -20.30 -17.66
N ILE A 142 -12.54 -20.96 -16.51
CA ILE A 142 -13.54 -20.96 -15.44
C ILE A 142 -12.91 -20.39 -14.18
N GLY A 143 -13.69 -19.58 -13.48
CA GLY A 143 -13.28 -18.98 -12.22
C GLY A 143 -13.04 -17.47 -12.32
N ASN A 144 -12.44 -16.90 -11.27
CA ASN A 144 -12.09 -15.50 -11.22
C ASN A 144 -10.56 -15.34 -11.29
N PRO A 145 -10.01 -14.58 -12.26
CA PRO A 145 -8.56 -14.38 -12.44
C PRO A 145 -7.83 -13.83 -11.20
N VAL A 146 -8.56 -13.17 -10.30
CA VAL A 146 -8.02 -12.66 -9.03
C VAL A 146 -7.58 -13.81 -8.11
N HIS A 147 -8.06 -15.03 -8.32
CA HIS A 147 -7.68 -16.23 -7.56
C HIS A 147 -6.63 -17.09 -8.29
N ASP A 148 -5.86 -16.46 -9.18
CA ASP A 148 -4.69 -17.10 -9.77
C ASP A 148 -3.54 -17.22 -8.74
N GLN A 149 -2.85 -18.36 -8.76
CA GLN A 149 -1.77 -18.64 -7.82
C GLN A 149 -0.63 -17.62 -7.90
N GLN A 150 -0.29 -17.13 -9.10
CA GLN A 150 0.80 -16.16 -9.25
C GLN A 150 0.38 -14.81 -8.66
N PHE A 151 -0.87 -14.41 -8.87
CA PHE A 151 -1.41 -13.17 -8.32
C PHE A 151 -1.49 -13.23 -6.79
N ASP A 152 -1.97 -14.34 -6.21
CA ASP A 152 -2.04 -14.53 -4.75
C ASP A 152 -0.64 -14.53 -4.10
N ASN A 153 0.33 -15.17 -4.76
CA ASN A 153 1.72 -15.15 -4.31
C ASN A 153 2.29 -13.72 -4.28
N TYR A 154 1.99 -12.92 -5.31
CA TYR A 154 2.41 -11.52 -5.39
C TYR A 154 1.72 -10.65 -4.34
N MET A 155 0.41 -10.79 -4.14
CA MET A 155 -0.31 -10.08 -3.07
C MET A 155 0.24 -10.43 -1.69
N THR A 156 0.60 -11.70 -1.46
CA THR A 156 1.23 -12.16 -0.22
C THR A 156 2.62 -11.55 -0.01
N SER A 157 3.41 -11.39 -1.07
CA SER A 157 4.73 -10.74 -0.98
C SER A 157 4.60 -9.26 -0.64
N LEU A 158 3.66 -8.54 -1.26
CA LEU A 158 3.34 -7.15 -0.95
C LEU A 158 2.86 -6.99 0.50
N LYS A 159 2.00 -7.89 0.99
CA LYS A 159 1.55 -7.90 2.38
C LYS A 159 2.72 -8.07 3.35
N LYS A 160 3.64 -8.99 3.06
CA LYS A 160 4.86 -9.19 3.87
C LYS A 160 5.78 -7.97 3.82
N GLN A 161 5.93 -7.33 2.67
CA GLN A 161 6.73 -6.11 2.53
C GLN A 161 6.13 -4.94 3.30
N CYS A 162 4.82 -4.73 3.20
CA CYS A 162 4.09 -3.71 3.96
C CYS A 162 4.07 -4.00 5.47
N GLY A 163 3.94 -5.27 5.86
CA GLY A 163 4.07 -5.71 7.25
C GLY A 163 5.48 -5.44 7.78
N ARG A 164 6.51 -5.74 6.99
CA ARG A 164 7.89 -5.39 7.31
C ARG A 164 8.07 -3.88 7.42
N SER A 165 7.55 -3.05 6.53
CA SER A 165 7.71 -1.59 6.63
C SER A 165 6.97 -0.99 7.83
N ASN A 166 5.77 -1.48 8.15
CA ASN A 166 5.02 -1.01 9.32
C ASN A 166 5.65 -1.49 10.64
N ILE A 167 6.12 -2.73 10.72
CA ILE A 167 6.84 -3.27 11.88
C ILE A 167 8.28 -2.72 11.95
N ALA A 168 8.88 -2.33 10.82
CA ALA A 168 10.19 -1.67 10.74
C ALA A 168 10.20 -0.26 11.35
N ARG A 169 9.04 0.32 11.71
CA ARG A 169 9.04 1.45 12.67
C ARG A 169 9.68 1.07 14.01
N HIS A 170 9.73 -0.22 14.35
CA HIS A 170 10.41 -0.76 15.53
C HIS A 170 11.76 -1.45 15.22
N ARG A 171 12.13 -1.56 13.93
CA ARG A 171 13.41 -2.10 13.44
C ARG A 171 13.78 -1.35 12.17
N LEU A 172 14.13 -0.07 12.31
CA LEU A 172 14.59 0.72 11.17
C LEU A 172 15.81 -0.01 10.58
N SER A 173 15.81 -0.27 9.26
CA SER A 173 17.07 -0.62 8.60
C SER A 173 18.04 0.51 8.91
N MET A 174 19.27 0.21 9.36
CA MET A 174 20.26 1.24 9.63
C MET A 174 20.22 2.27 8.50
N SER A 175 19.96 3.53 8.83
CA SER A 175 20.05 4.62 7.86
C SER A 175 21.52 4.90 7.55
N TYR A 176 21.80 5.66 6.50
CA TYR A 176 23.17 6.11 6.22
C TYR A 176 23.74 6.93 7.40
N THR A 177 22.90 7.73 8.05
CA THR A 177 23.22 8.47 9.28
C THR A 177 23.61 7.54 10.43
N ASP A 178 22.87 6.44 10.64
CA ASP A 178 23.20 5.47 11.69
C ASP A 178 24.52 4.74 11.38
N LEU A 179 24.72 4.38 10.11
CA LEU A 179 25.97 3.75 9.66
C LEU A 179 27.16 4.68 9.86
N SER A 180 27.05 5.97 9.52
CA SER A 180 28.12 6.94 9.74
C SER A 180 28.48 7.09 11.21
N VAL A 181 27.50 7.08 12.12
CA VAL A 181 27.75 7.13 13.57
C VAL A 181 28.52 5.90 14.05
N ILE A 182 28.18 4.71 13.55
CA ILE A 182 28.89 3.47 13.90
C ILE A 182 30.32 3.50 13.36
N MET A 183 30.53 3.92 12.11
CA MET A 183 31.85 4.03 11.51
C MET A 183 32.74 5.03 12.26
N GLU A 184 32.19 6.18 12.61
CA GLU A 184 32.88 7.21 13.40
C GLU A 184 33.24 6.70 14.79
N TYR A 185 32.33 5.99 15.48
CA TYR A 185 32.60 5.40 16.79
C TYR A 185 33.75 4.39 16.75
N LEU A 186 33.77 3.51 15.74
CA LEU A 186 34.81 2.49 15.56
C LEU A 186 36.19 3.09 15.19
N GLN A 187 36.23 4.32 14.67
CA GLN A 187 37.46 5.04 14.36
C GLN A 187 38.02 5.83 15.54
N ARG A 188 37.32 5.87 16.69
CA ARG A 188 37.83 6.58 17.87
C ARG A 188 39.06 5.88 18.43
N PRO A 189 40.14 6.62 18.77
CA PRO A 189 41.39 6.03 19.24
C PRO A 189 41.23 5.23 20.55
N GLU A 190 40.28 5.62 21.39
CA GLU A 190 39.91 4.93 22.64
C GLU A 190 39.32 3.53 22.40
N VAL A 191 38.64 3.34 21.27
CA VAL A 191 37.98 2.08 20.90
C VAL A 191 38.91 1.23 20.05
N ALA A 192 39.61 1.84 19.09
CA ALA A 192 40.58 1.16 18.23
C ALA A 192 41.75 0.55 19.03
N SER A 193 42.17 1.20 20.11
CA SER A 193 43.23 0.69 21.01
C SER A 193 42.85 -0.59 21.76
N GLN A 194 41.56 -0.94 21.83
CA GLN A 194 41.08 -2.18 22.47
C GLN A 194 41.06 -3.38 21.52
N GLY A 195 41.21 -3.16 20.21
CA GLY A 195 41.17 -4.22 19.21
C GLY A 195 40.93 -3.69 17.79
N GLU A 196 41.99 -3.22 17.15
CA GLU A 196 41.96 -2.64 15.80
C GLU A 196 41.39 -3.61 14.75
N SER A 197 41.79 -4.88 14.81
CA SER A 197 41.29 -5.93 13.91
C SER A 197 39.79 -6.18 14.07
N ILE A 198 39.27 -6.07 15.30
CA ILE A 198 37.84 -6.21 15.59
C ILE A 198 37.07 -5.02 15.03
N CYS A 199 37.61 -3.80 15.16
CA CYS A 199 37.01 -2.60 14.61
C CYS A 199 36.93 -2.66 13.08
N LEU A 200 38.01 -3.07 12.40
CA LEU A 200 38.03 -3.26 10.95
C LEU A 200 37.03 -4.33 10.50
N PHE A 201 36.94 -5.45 11.23
CA PHE A 201 35.95 -6.49 10.94
C PHE A 201 34.51 -5.95 11.02
N PHE A 202 34.16 -5.20 12.06
CA PHE A 202 32.82 -4.64 12.21
C PHE A 202 32.51 -3.56 11.17
N GLN A 203 33.50 -2.77 10.74
CA GLN A 203 33.34 -1.81 9.64
C GLN A 203 33.01 -2.54 8.33
N GLU A 204 33.82 -3.52 7.93
CA GLU A 204 33.59 -4.33 6.73
C GLU A 204 32.22 -5.05 6.77
N PHE A 205 31.89 -5.65 7.92
CA PHE A 205 30.61 -6.31 8.14
C PHE A 205 29.43 -5.33 7.99
N ALA A 206 29.48 -4.16 8.63
CA ALA A 206 28.41 -3.18 8.59
C ALA A 206 28.22 -2.59 7.17
N ALA A 207 29.30 -2.31 6.45
CA ALA A 207 29.25 -1.83 5.07
C ALA A 207 28.67 -2.89 4.11
N THR A 208 29.10 -4.15 4.26
CA THR A 208 28.61 -5.26 3.44
C THR A 208 27.14 -5.57 3.73
N ALA A 209 26.73 -5.58 4.99
CA ALA A 209 25.33 -5.78 5.38
C ALA A 209 24.43 -4.65 4.85
N PHE A 210 24.89 -3.40 4.89
CA PHE A 210 24.14 -2.24 4.38
C PHE A 210 23.97 -2.31 2.85
N THR A 211 25.02 -2.64 2.10
CA THR A 211 24.97 -2.72 0.63
C THR A 211 24.10 -3.89 0.14
N THR A 212 24.20 -5.05 0.78
CA THR A 212 23.41 -6.24 0.40
C THR A 212 21.93 -6.13 0.77
N THR A 213 21.59 -5.36 1.80
CA THR A 213 20.18 -5.13 2.20
C THR A 213 19.55 -3.91 1.54
N GLY A 214 20.34 -2.89 1.19
CA GLY A 214 19.88 -1.66 0.54
C GLY A 214 19.68 -1.77 -0.98
N THR A 215 20.32 -2.73 -1.66
CA THR A 215 20.31 -2.85 -3.13
C THR A 215 18.97 -3.23 -3.76
N ARG A 216 17.92 -3.53 -2.98
CA ARG A 216 16.56 -3.69 -3.53
C ARG A 216 15.68 -2.45 -3.47
N SER A 217 16.09 -1.39 -2.76
CA SER A 217 15.26 -0.19 -2.55
C SER A 217 15.74 1.06 -3.30
N TYR A 218 16.85 1.00 -4.04
CA TYR A 218 17.53 2.19 -4.59
C TYR A 218 17.62 2.27 -6.13
N TYR A 219 16.93 1.41 -6.89
CA TYR A 219 16.87 1.57 -8.36
C TYR A 219 15.84 2.61 -8.85
N ALA A 220 15.18 3.35 -7.94
CA ALA A 220 14.23 4.41 -8.31
C ALA A 220 14.83 5.83 -8.34
N PHE A 221 16.14 6.00 -8.11
CA PHE A 221 16.75 7.35 -8.04
C PHE A 221 18.05 7.44 -8.84
N LYS A 222 17.96 7.31 -10.17
CA LYS A 222 18.90 7.91 -11.15
C LYS A 222 18.40 7.69 -12.58
N GLY A 223 17.38 8.46 -12.96
CA GLY A 223 17.03 8.76 -14.35
C GLY A 223 17.10 10.26 -14.54
N GLY A 224 18.31 10.77 -14.76
CA GLY A 224 18.60 12.19 -14.85
C GLY A 224 20.00 12.41 -15.38
N ILE A 225 20.18 12.10 -16.67
CA ILE A 225 21.10 12.79 -17.59
C ILE A 225 20.28 13.02 -18.86
#